data_AF-A0A839SBV0-F1
#
_entry.id   AF-A0A839SBV0-F1
#
_cell.length_a   1.000
_cell.length_b   1.000
_cell.length_c   1.000
_cell.angle_alpha   90.00
_cell.angle_beta   90.00
_cell.angle_gamma   90.00
#
_symmetry.space_group_name_H-M   'P 1'
#
loop_
_entity.id
_entity.type
_entity.pdbx_description
1 polymer ?
#
loop_
_entity_poly.entity_id
_entity_poly.type
_entity_poly.pdbx_seq_one_letter_code
_entity_poly.pdbx_strand_id
1 'polypeptide(L)'
;MQLSENNAIALLLDLNEDIEEYADCAVKNVIVDKNFEYLNYPPNCGFSDLEKEELHKLDNNPHLKNALRKIIADSSAGVIFNMLNLLDGTGSPKKMYKEWTGVQLVNEEPENDSESFAGTLHDYLFETYWTWKKIRDDKDWKLDTLEEN
;
A
#
# COMPACT_ATOMS: atom_id res chain seq x y z
N MET A 1 18.56 -3.00 11.94
CA MET A 1 18.46 -3.02 10.48
C MET A 1 19.84 -2.72 9.89
N GLN A 2 20.20 -3.30 8.73
CA GLN A 2 21.41 -2.93 7.98
C GLN A 2 20.97 -2.50 6.58
N LEU A 3 20.20 -1.42 6.53
CA LEU A 3 19.56 -0.89 5.32
C LEU A 3 20.14 0.49 5.05
N SER A 4 20.55 0.75 3.82
CA SER A 4 21.00 2.09 3.41
C SER A 4 19.79 3.02 3.27
N GLU A 5 20.02 4.32 3.45
CA GLU A 5 18.98 5.32 3.23
C GLU A 5 18.39 5.23 1.81
N ASN A 6 19.23 5.05 0.79
CA ASN A 6 18.78 4.92 -0.59
C ASN A 6 17.81 3.74 -0.78
N ASN A 7 18.12 2.56 -0.25
CA ASN A 7 17.25 1.39 -0.38
C ASN A 7 15.98 1.55 0.45
N ALA A 8 16.07 2.15 1.64
CA ALA A 8 14.88 2.44 2.46
C ALA A 8 13.92 3.39 1.73
N ILE A 9 14.44 4.49 1.19
CA ILE A 9 13.64 5.45 0.45
C ILE A 9 13.07 4.81 -0.82
N ALA A 10 13.87 4.09 -1.61
CA ALA A 10 13.39 3.41 -2.81
C ALA A 10 12.22 2.46 -2.49
N LEU A 11 12.35 1.62 -1.45
CA LEU A 11 11.29 0.73 -0.98
C LEU A 11 10.03 1.50 -0.59
N LEU A 12 10.15 2.58 0.18
CA LEU A 12 8.99 3.31 0.68
C LEU A 12 8.27 4.09 -0.44
N LEU A 13 9.00 4.59 -1.44
CA LEU A 13 8.43 5.21 -2.64
C LEU A 13 7.62 4.18 -3.43
N ASP A 14 8.18 2.98 -3.65
CA ASP A 14 7.53 1.87 -4.35
C ASP A 14 6.23 1.44 -3.64
N LEU A 15 6.27 1.29 -2.31
CA LEU A 15 5.09 0.96 -1.51
C LEU A 15 3.97 2.01 -1.62
N ASN A 16 4.31 3.30 -1.69
CA ASN A 16 3.32 4.37 -1.89
C ASN A 16 2.70 4.31 -3.29
N GLU A 17 3.49 3.99 -4.32
CA GLU A 17 2.97 3.79 -5.68
C GLU A 17 2.03 2.58 -5.74
N ASP A 18 2.45 1.44 -5.19
CA ASP A 18 1.66 0.21 -5.14
C ASP A 18 0.31 0.43 -4.46
N ILE A 19 0.27 1.16 -3.34
CA ILE A 19 -1.00 1.47 -2.65
C ILE A 19 -1.97 2.20 -3.58
N GLU A 20 -1.49 3.15 -4.38
CA GLU A 20 -2.30 3.92 -5.32
C GLU A 20 -2.70 3.10 -6.55
N GLU A 21 -1.77 2.32 -7.12
CA GLU A 21 -2.02 1.47 -8.29
C GLU A 21 -3.03 0.37 -8.00
N TYR A 22 -2.87 -0.34 -6.89
CA TYR A 22 -3.80 -1.40 -6.51
C TYR A 22 -5.19 -0.85 -6.18
N ALA A 23 -5.27 0.34 -5.55
CA ALA A 23 -6.55 0.99 -5.30
C ALA A 23 -7.24 1.43 -6.60
N ASP A 24 -6.51 2.05 -7.53
CA ASP A 24 -7.06 2.47 -8.82
C ASP A 24 -7.50 1.27 -9.67
N CYS A 25 -6.66 0.24 -9.76
CA CYS A 25 -6.97 -1.00 -10.49
C CYS A 25 -8.21 -1.69 -9.94
N ALA A 26 -8.32 -1.86 -8.61
CA ALA A 26 -9.48 -2.48 -7.98
C ALA A 26 -10.77 -1.73 -8.29
N VAL A 27 -10.75 -0.40 -8.19
CA VAL A 27 -11.93 0.43 -8.49
C VAL A 27 -12.25 0.45 -9.98
N LYS A 28 -11.24 0.48 -10.86
CA LYS A 28 -11.43 0.40 -12.32
C LYS A 28 -12.12 -0.91 -12.70
N ASN A 29 -11.67 -2.05 -12.15
CA ASN A 29 -12.30 -3.34 -12.41
C ASN A 29 -13.78 -3.35 -12.00
N VAL A 30 -14.13 -2.81 -10.82
CA VAL A 30 -15.52 -2.82 -10.30
C VAL A 30 -16.43 -1.79 -10.95
N ILE A 31 -15.94 -0.57 -11.17
CA ILE A 31 -16.78 0.57 -11.58
C ILE A 31 -16.78 0.78 -13.09
N VAL A 32 -15.63 0.60 -13.75
CA VAL A 32 -15.47 0.89 -15.19
C VAL A 32 -15.63 -0.37 -16.01
N ASP A 33 -14.80 -1.37 -15.76
CA ASP A 33 -14.70 -2.54 -16.63
C ASP A 33 -15.79 -3.55 -16.32
N LYS A 34 -16.41 -3.46 -15.14
CA LYS A 34 -17.36 -4.46 -14.60
C LYS A 34 -16.77 -5.88 -14.68
N ASN A 35 -15.46 -5.98 -14.47
CA ASN A 35 -14.74 -7.23 -14.39
C ASN A 35 -14.70 -7.67 -12.92
N PHE A 36 -15.26 -8.83 -12.62
CA PHE A 36 -15.36 -9.38 -11.26
C PHE A 36 -14.49 -10.61 -11.03
N GLU A 37 -13.67 -10.99 -12.01
CA GLU A 37 -12.80 -12.17 -11.98
C GLU A 37 -11.32 -11.76 -11.76
N TYR A 38 -11.08 -10.76 -10.89
CA TYR A 38 -9.75 -10.18 -10.65
C TYR A 38 -9.23 -10.36 -9.21
N LEU A 39 -10.06 -10.91 -8.30
CA LEU A 39 -9.67 -11.15 -6.92
C LEU A 39 -8.69 -12.32 -6.83
N ASN A 40 -7.70 -12.21 -5.94
CA ASN A 40 -6.69 -13.24 -5.70
C ASN A 40 -6.58 -13.68 -4.21
N TYR A 41 -7.28 -13.00 -3.31
CA TYR A 41 -7.24 -13.28 -1.87
C TYR A 41 -8.63 -13.38 -1.26
N PRO A 42 -8.90 -14.39 -0.40
CA PRO A 42 -8.05 -15.55 -0.09
C PRO A 42 -7.94 -16.53 -1.28
N PRO A 43 -7.16 -17.62 -1.20
CA PRO A 43 -7.30 -18.72 -2.15
C PRO A 43 -8.78 -19.13 -2.28
N ASN A 44 -9.22 -19.42 -3.51
CA ASN A 44 -10.64 -19.67 -3.84
C ASN A 44 -11.57 -18.49 -3.51
N CYS A 45 -11.09 -17.26 -3.71
CA CYS A 45 -11.93 -16.06 -3.68
C CYS A 45 -12.76 -15.89 -4.95
N GLY A 46 -13.57 -14.84 -4.94
CA GLY A 46 -14.45 -14.43 -6.02
C GLY A 46 -15.67 -13.75 -5.43
N PHE A 47 -16.48 -13.19 -6.30
CA PHE A 47 -17.81 -12.72 -5.92
C PHE A 47 -18.84 -13.80 -6.23
N SER A 48 -19.80 -13.99 -5.34
CA SER A 48 -21.03 -14.71 -5.62
C SER A 48 -21.89 -13.96 -6.63
N ASP A 49 -22.84 -14.64 -7.27
CA ASP A 49 -23.72 -14.00 -8.26
C ASP A 49 -24.52 -12.84 -7.66
N LEU A 50 -25.00 -12.97 -6.42
CA LEU A 50 -25.71 -11.90 -5.71
C LEU A 50 -24.81 -10.69 -5.43
N GLU A 51 -23.54 -10.91 -5.08
CA GLU A 51 -22.59 -9.80 -4.88
C GLU A 51 -22.29 -9.09 -6.21
N LYS A 52 -22.14 -9.85 -7.31
CA LYS A 52 -21.98 -9.27 -8.66
C LYS A 52 -23.18 -8.43 -9.04
N GLU A 53 -24.40 -8.90 -8.77
CA GLU A 53 -25.64 -8.14 -9.01
C GLU A 53 -25.66 -6.80 -8.25
N GLU A 54 -25.24 -6.77 -6.98
CA GLU A 54 -25.15 -5.53 -6.21
C GLU A 54 -24.04 -4.59 -6.73
N LEU A 55 -22.86 -5.12 -7.06
CA LEU A 55 -21.75 -4.34 -7.61
C LEU A 55 -22.08 -3.76 -9.00
N HIS A 56 -22.95 -4.42 -9.77
CA HIS A 56 -23.45 -3.90 -11.04
C HIS A 56 -24.27 -2.61 -10.86
N LYS A 57 -24.88 -2.37 -9.71
CA LYS A 57 -25.66 -1.14 -9.42
C LYS A 57 -24.80 0.11 -9.24
N LEU A 58 -23.49 -0.06 -9.04
CA LEU A 58 -22.58 1.06 -8.88
C LEU A 58 -22.32 1.72 -10.24
N ASP A 59 -22.79 2.96 -10.41
CA ASP A 59 -22.57 3.73 -11.64
C ASP A 59 -21.10 4.15 -11.82
N ASN A 60 -20.73 4.41 -13.07
CA ASN A 60 -19.44 5.00 -13.44
C ASN A 60 -19.34 6.48 -13.04
N ASN A 61 -19.32 6.74 -11.73
CA ASN A 61 -19.30 8.07 -11.12
C ASN A 61 -17.90 8.44 -10.62
N PRO A 62 -17.29 9.56 -11.08
CA PRO A 62 -15.95 9.96 -10.65
C PRO A 62 -15.76 10.17 -9.14
N HIS A 63 -16.78 10.70 -8.45
CA HIS A 63 -16.73 10.89 -7.00
C HIS A 63 -16.78 9.55 -6.26
N LEU A 64 -17.63 8.62 -6.71
CA LEU A 64 -17.70 7.27 -6.15
C LEU A 64 -16.37 6.53 -6.34
N LYS A 65 -15.78 6.62 -7.53
CA LYS A 65 -14.45 6.04 -7.80
C LYS A 65 -13.41 6.58 -6.81
N ASN A 66 -13.35 7.90 -6.66
CA ASN A 66 -12.37 8.50 -5.77
C ASN A 66 -12.60 8.10 -4.30
N ALA A 67 -13.86 8.05 -3.85
CA ALA A 67 -14.19 7.61 -2.50
C ALA A 67 -13.75 6.16 -2.25
N LEU A 68 -14.07 5.23 -3.17
CA LEU A 68 -13.67 3.84 -3.06
C LEU A 68 -12.14 3.66 -3.13
N ARG A 69 -11.45 4.42 -4.00
CA ARG A 69 -9.99 4.40 -4.09
C ARG A 69 -9.36 4.77 -2.76
N LYS A 70 -9.84 5.84 -2.09
CA LYS A 70 -9.34 6.25 -0.77
C LYS A 70 -9.55 5.18 0.29
N ILE A 71 -10.73 4.55 0.32
CA ILE A 71 -11.04 3.49 1.28
C ILE A 71 -10.10 2.29 1.09
N ILE A 72 -9.87 1.87 -0.16
CA ILE A 72 -8.99 0.75 -0.48
C ILE A 72 -7.53 1.10 -0.17
N ALA A 73 -7.07 2.28 -0.58
CA ALA A 73 -5.71 2.75 -0.33
C ALA A 73 -5.41 2.84 1.18
N ASP A 74 -6.33 3.40 1.97
CA ASP A 74 -6.19 3.49 3.43
C ASP A 74 -6.11 2.10 4.08
N SER A 75 -6.97 1.17 3.67
CA SER A 75 -6.93 -0.23 4.11
C SER A 75 -5.59 -0.90 3.77
N SER A 76 -5.11 -0.73 2.54
CA SER A 76 -3.82 -1.26 2.09
C SER A 76 -2.65 -0.66 2.87
N ALA A 77 -2.63 0.66 3.06
CA ALA A 77 -1.61 1.36 3.84
C ALA A 77 -1.57 0.84 5.28
N GLY A 78 -2.72 0.57 5.90
CA GLY A 78 -2.78 -0.04 7.23
C GLY A 78 -2.16 -1.45 7.30
N VAL A 79 -2.33 -2.27 6.26
CA VAL A 79 -1.68 -3.58 6.17
C VAL A 79 -0.16 -3.44 6.03
N ILE A 80 0.29 -2.57 5.12
CA ILE A 80 1.72 -2.31 4.89
C ILE A 80 2.37 -1.72 6.15
N PHE A 81 1.76 -0.74 6.79
CA PHE A 81 2.24 -0.15 8.05
C PHE A 81 2.46 -1.22 9.13
N ASN A 82 1.50 -2.13 9.30
CA ASN A 82 1.63 -3.24 10.25
C ASN A 82 2.76 -4.20 9.86
N MET A 83 2.96 -4.47 8.57
CA MET A 83 4.08 -5.28 8.08
C MET A 83 5.41 -4.60 8.40
N LEU A 84 5.55 -3.30 8.14
CA LEU A 84 6.77 -2.54 8.42
C LEU A 84 7.10 -2.52 9.92
N ASN A 85 6.10 -2.41 10.80
CA ASN A 85 6.31 -2.54 12.24
C ASN A 85 6.93 -3.89 12.64
N LEU A 86 6.62 -4.98 11.94
CA LEU A 86 7.25 -6.28 12.18
C LEU A 86 8.73 -6.28 11.75
N LEU A 87 9.06 -5.60 10.64
CA LEU A 87 10.43 -5.47 10.14
C LEU A 87 11.28 -4.53 11.01
N ASP A 88 10.67 -3.47 11.55
CA ASP A 88 11.31 -2.51 12.45
C ASP A 88 11.48 -3.06 13.88
N GLY A 89 10.82 -4.17 14.20
CA GLY A 89 10.82 -4.76 15.55
C GLY A 89 9.97 -3.99 16.57
N THR A 90 9.14 -3.05 16.12
CA THR A 90 8.19 -2.29 16.95
C THR A 90 6.83 -2.99 17.08
N GLY A 91 6.58 -4.01 16.25
CA GLY A 91 5.42 -4.87 16.29
C GLY A 91 5.73 -6.32 16.68
N SER A 92 4.68 -7.12 16.82
CA SER A 92 4.79 -8.58 16.98
C SER A 92 3.67 -9.29 16.23
N PRO A 93 3.92 -10.50 15.69
CA PRO A 93 2.87 -11.27 15.04
C PRO A 93 1.69 -11.53 15.98
N LYS A 94 0.46 -11.44 15.45
CA LYS A 94 -0.76 -11.70 16.22
C LYS A 94 -0.89 -13.18 16.67
N LYS A 95 -0.17 -14.08 16.00
CA LYS A 95 -0.11 -15.52 16.25
C LYS A 95 1.36 -15.93 16.30
N MET A 96 1.68 -16.96 17.07
CA MET A 96 3.06 -17.45 17.26
C MET A 96 4.03 -16.42 17.86
N TYR A 97 3.51 -15.44 18.62
CA TYR A 97 4.35 -14.38 19.21
C TYR A 97 5.39 -14.91 20.21
N LYS A 98 5.13 -16.08 20.84
CA LYS A 98 6.05 -16.68 21.81
C LYS A 98 7.26 -17.32 21.12
N GLU A 99 7.05 -17.80 19.91
CA GLU A 99 8.05 -18.43 19.05
C GLU A 99 8.75 -17.41 18.14
N TRP A 100 8.27 -16.17 18.09
CA TRP A 100 8.79 -15.13 17.22
C TRP A 100 10.11 -14.55 17.73
N THR A 101 11.15 -14.66 16.89
CA THR A 101 12.49 -14.13 17.19
C THR A 101 12.79 -12.81 16.47
N GLY A 102 11.82 -12.25 15.75
CA GLY A 102 12.02 -11.08 14.88
C GLY A 102 12.44 -11.45 13.45
N VAL A 103 12.26 -10.48 12.56
CA VAL A 103 12.84 -10.44 11.20
C VAL A 103 13.49 -9.09 10.99
N GLN A 104 14.44 -9.01 10.06
CA GLN A 104 15.14 -7.77 9.76
C GLN A 104 15.37 -7.65 8.26
N LEU A 105 15.18 -6.45 7.73
CA LEU A 105 15.57 -6.11 6.37
C LEU A 105 17.05 -5.70 6.35
N VAL A 106 17.79 -6.15 5.33
CA VAL A 106 19.21 -5.85 5.13
C VAL A 106 19.47 -5.60 3.65
N ASN A 107 20.46 -4.76 3.34
CA ASN A 107 20.96 -4.62 1.98
C ASN A 107 21.46 -5.97 1.45
N GLU A 108 21.18 -6.28 0.20
CA GLU A 108 21.73 -7.47 -0.47
C GLU A 108 23.24 -7.34 -0.67
N GLU A 109 23.69 -6.18 -1.15
CA GLU A 109 25.11 -5.82 -1.23
C GLU A 109 25.45 -4.76 -0.18
N PRO A 110 26.41 -5.02 0.72
CA PRO A 110 26.84 -4.02 1.70
C PRO A 110 27.59 -2.88 1.00
N GLU A 111 26.93 -1.74 0.82
CA GLU A 111 27.56 -0.51 0.37
C GLU A 111 28.42 0.09 1.50
N ASN A 112 29.75 0.12 1.32
CA ASN A 112 30.69 0.63 2.34
C ASN A 112 30.56 2.15 2.60
N ASP A 113 29.96 2.90 1.67
CA ASP A 113 29.89 4.38 1.71
C ASP A 113 28.45 4.92 1.79
N SER A 114 27.43 4.06 1.92
CA SER A 114 26.04 4.51 2.03
C SER A 114 25.69 4.88 3.47
N GLU A 115 25.00 6.00 3.67
CA GLU A 115 24.45 6.35 4.98
C GLU A 115 23.44 5.27 5.42
N SER A 116 23.58 4.81 6.67
CA SER A 116 22.61 3.89 7.27
C SER A 116 21.29 4.63 7.44
N PHE A 117 20.18 3.98 7.10
CA PHE A 117 18.87 4.52 7.38
C PHE A 117 18.69 4.66 8.90
N ALA A 118 18.51 5.89 9.37
CA ALA A 118 18.42 6.23 10.78
C ALA A 118 16.98 6.19 11.34
N GLY A 119 15.99 6.07 10.46
CA GLY A 119 14.57 6.02 10.81
C GLY A 119 14.03 4.61 10.99
N THR A 120 12.72 4.54 11.23
CA THR A 120 11.88 3.34 11.19
C THR A 120 11.04 3.37 9.92
N LEU A 121 10.93 2.25 9.22
CA LEU A 121 10.20 2.20 7.95
C LEU A 121 8.73 2.58 8.13
N HIS A 122 8.09 2.14 9.21
CA HIS A 122 6.66 2.43 9.44
C HIS A 122 6.38 3.93 9.66
N ASP A 123 7.26 4.66 10.34
CA ASP A 123 7.08 6.11 10.55
C ASP A 123 7.29 6.87 9.23
N TYR A 124 8.25 6.41 8.41
CA TYR A 124 8.57 7.06 7.13
C TYR A 124 7.59 6.72 6.00
N LEU A 125 6.73 5.70 6.14
CA LEU A 125 5.77 5.31 5.10
C LEU A 125 4.89 6.49 4.64
N PHE A 126 4.31 7.22 5.58
CA PHE A 126 3.42 8.35 5.26
C PHE A 126 4.20 9.61 4.89
N GLU A 127 5.38 9.84 5.48
CA GLU A 127 6.22 10.99 5.14
C GLU A 127 6.74 10.92 3.70
N THR A 128 7.11 9.71 3.27
CA THR A 128 7.61 9.46 1.90
C THR A 128 6.53 9.60 0.83
N TYR A 129 5.24 9.57 1.17
CA TYR A 129 4.14 9.89 0.25
C TYR A 129 4.36 11.23 -0.45
N TRP A 130 4.77 12.26 0.29
CA TRP A 130 4.98 13.60 -0.28
C TRP A 130 6.17 13.65 -1.22
N THR A 131 7.19 12.83 -0.97
CA THR A 131 8.33 12.69 -1.88
C THR A 131 7.92 11.95 -3.14
N TRP A 132 7.22 10.82 -3.01
CA TRP A 132 6.65 10.07 -4.14
C TRP A 132 5.75 10.96 -5.01
N LYS A 133 4.84 11.72 -4.39
CA LYS A 133 3.94 12.65 -5.08
C LYS A 133 4.68 13.68 -5.96
N LYS A 134 5.88 14.11 -5.57
CA LYS A 134 6.68 15.09 -6.34
C LYS A 134 7.34 14.48 -7.58
N ILE A 135 7.62 13.18 -7.56
CA ILE A 135 8.39 12.50 -8.62
C ILE A 135 7.53 11.59 -9.50
N ARG A 136 6.32 11.22 -9.07
CA ARG A 136 5.41 10.38 -9.84
C ARG A 136 4.98 11.07 -11.13
N ASP A 137 4.75 10.26 -12.16
CA ASP A 137 4.15 10.73 -13.41
C ASP A 137 2.71 11.24 -13.19
N ASP A 138 2.28 12.19 -14.03
CA ASP A 138 0.94 12.76 -13.92
C ASP A 138 -0.14 11.78 -14.44
N LYS A 139 -0.58 10.90 -13.53
CA LYS A 139 -1.67 9.93 -13.76
C LYS A 139 -3.03 10.43 -13.24
N ASP A 140 -3.20 11.74 -13.00
CA ASP A 140 -4.41 12.31 -12.33
C ASP A 140 -4.73 11.67 -10.96
N TRP A 141 -3.75 11.00 -10.34
CA TRP A 141 -3.93 10.35 -9.04
C TRP A 141 -3.97 11.38 -7.93
N LYS A 142 -5.11 11.51 -7.24
CA LYS A 142 -5.25 12.49 -6.16
C LYS A 142 -6.14 11.96 -5.05
N LEU A 143 -5.56 11.25 -4.08
CA LEU A 143 -6.26 10.84 -2.86
C LEU A 143 -6.30 11.96 -1.82
N ASP A 144 -5.32 12.87 -1.87
CA ASP A 144 -5.14 14.07 -1.06
C ASP A 144 -6.02 15.24 -1.55
N THR A 145 -7.35 15.04 -1.54
CA THR A 145 -8.30 16.05 -2.07
C THR A 145 -8.86 17.01 -1.02
N LEU A 146 -8.37 16.96 0.23
CA LEU A 146 -8.77 17.93 1.25
C LEU A 146 -7.85 19.16 1.14
N GLU A 147 -8.38 20.34 1.42
CA GLU A 147 -7.56 21.55 1.53
C GLU A 147 -6.61 21.40 2.73
N GLU A 148 -5.36 21.82 2.55
CA GLU A 148 -4.40 21.93 3.66
C GLU A 148 -4.93 23.01 4.63
N ASN A 149 -5.08 22.65 5.91
CA ASN A 149 -5.45 23.60 6.96
C ASN A 149 -4.26 24.44 7.41
#